data_AF-A0A7S1GRH9-F1
#
_entry.id   AF-A0A7S1GRH9-F1
#
_cell.length_a   1.000
_cell.length_b   1.000
_cell.length_c   1.000
_cell.angle_alpha   90.00
_cell.angle_beta   90.00
_cell.angle_gamma   90.00
#
_symmetry.space_group_name_H-M   'P 1'
#
loop_
_entity.id
_entity.type
_entity.pdbx_description
1 polymer ?
#
loop_
_entity_poly.entity_id
_entity_poly.type
_entity_poly.pdbx_seq_one_letter_code
_entity_poly.pdbx_strand_id
1 'polypeptide(L)'
;DGVGMGTSSSKLEKSLPSSFPDNERLFGLENFGNTCYCNSVLQALYFCIPFREAVLNWARTAGKGNTDEDSMLLSLADTFSAINSNKKKFGVYGPKRLIQVLKKNNEAFRGFQHQDAHEFMNYLLNQIGEELDKENAPNRDLEQSGRSDSLGGGGGAPKKTWG
;
A
#
# COMPACT_ATOMS: atom_id res chain seq x y z
N ASP A 1 -38.10 -5.40 -7.08
CA ASP A 1 -37.22 -6.18 -7.99
C ASP A 1 -35.80 -6.20 -7.46
N GLY A 2 -35.38 -7.33 -6.88
CA GLY A 2 -34.05 -7.51 -6.30
C GLY A 2 -33.08 -8.07 -7.34
N VAL A 3 -32.07 -7.29 -7.71
CA VAL A 3 -31.00 -7.73 -8.62
C VAL A 3 -30.09 -8.73 -7.88
N GLY A 4 -30.17 -10.00 -8.27
CA GLY A 4 -29.32 -11.07 -7.76
C GLY A 4 -27.90 -10.95 -8.30
N MET A 5 -26.99 -10.50 -7.44
CA MET A 5 -25.55 -10.39 -7.72
C MET A 5 -24.86 -11.64 -7.17
N GLY A 6 -24.64 -12.67 -8.01
CA GLY A 6 -23.88 -13.86 -7.61
C GLY A 6 -24.00 -15.06 -8.55
N THR A 7 -23.21 -15.11 -9.63
CA THR A 7 -23.10 -16.33 -10.45
C THR A 7 -21.67 -16.66 -10.93
N SER A 8 -20.70 -15.76 -10.78
CA SER A 8 -19.34 -15.98 -11.30
C SER A 8 -18.49 -16.91 -10.43
N SER A 9 -18.57 -16.79 -9.09
CA SER A 9 -17.77 -17.61 -8.16
C SER A 9 -18.02 -19.12 -8.30
N SER A 10 -19.27 -19.52 -8.55
CA SER A 10 -19.67 -20.93 -8.65
C SER A 10 -19.24 -21.61 -9.95
N LYS A 11 -18.94 -20.85 -11.01
CA LYS A 11 -18.36 -21.39 -12.23
C LYS A 11 -16.86 -21.67 -12.06
N LEU A 12 -16.14 -20.74 -11.44
CA LEU A 12 -14.71 -20.89 -11.17
C LEU A 12 -14.45 -22.07 -10.23
N GLU A 13 -15.24 -22.18 -9.16
CA GLU A 13 -15.15 -23.28 -8.19
C GLU A 13 -15.31 -24.66 -8.84
N LYS A 14 -16.21 -24.79 -9.82
CA LYS A 14 -16.43 -26.04 -10.57
C LYS A 14 -15.33 -26.37 -11.58
N SER A 15 -14.56 -25.36 -12.02
CA SER A 15 -13.51 -25.52 -13.03
C SER A 15 -12.13 -25.84 -12.45
N LEU A 16 -11.95 -25.63 -11.15
CA LEU A 16 -10.67 -25.87 -10.50
C LEU A 16 -10.50 -27.35 -10.16
N PRO A 17 -9.25 -27.87 -10.23
CA PRO A 17 -8.96 -29.23 -9.84
C PRO A 17 -9.23 -29.43 -8.34
N SER A 18 -9.62 -30.64 -7.94
CA SER A 18 -9.84 -30.98 -6.53
C SER A 18 -8.58 -30.84 -5.66
N SER A 19 -7.40 -30.79 -6.28
CA SER A 19 -6.11 -30.54 -5.63
C SER A 19 -5.81 -29.05 -5.40
N PHE A 20 -6.73 -28.14 -5.73
CA PHE A 20 -6.52 -26.71 -5.53
C PHE A 20 -6.35 -26.39 -4.04
N PRO A 21 -5.32 -25.63 -3.63
CA PRO A 21 -5.01 -25.45 -2.21
C PRO A 21 -6.15 -24.79 -1.43
N ASP A 22 -6.50 -25.37 -0.27
CA ASP A 22 -7.58 -24.87 0.57
C ASP A 22 -7.29 -23.51 1.22
N ASN A 23 -6.01 -23.16 1.36
CA ASN A 23 -5.56 -21.88 1.89
C ASN A 23 -5.50 -20.77 0.84
N GLU A 24 -5.64 -21.09 -0.45
CA GLU A 24 -5.58 -20.09 -1.50
C GLU A 24 -6.94 -19.38 -1.67
N ARG A 25 -6.89 -18.08 -2.00
CA ARG A 25 -8.06 -17.23 -2.16
C ARG A 25 -7.96 -16.52 -3.50
N LEU A 26 -8.89 -16.82 -4.42
CA LEU A 26 -8.91 -16.22 -5.75
C LEU A 26 -10.01 -15.16 -5.82
N PHE A 27 -9.61 -13.91 -5.62
CA PHE A 27 -10.54 -12.78 -5.68
C PHE A 27 -10.20 -11.89 -6.87
N GLY A 28 -11.18 -11.63 -7.72
CA GLY A 28 -11.10 -10.55 -8.68
C GLY A 28 -11.10 -9.19 -7.95
N LEU A 29 -10.58 -8.16 -8.60
CA LEU A 29 -10.63 -6.79 -8.07
C LEU A 29 -11.65 -5.97 -8.84
N GLU A 30 -12.52 -5.26 -8.11
CA GLU A 30 -13.48 -4.32 -8.68
C GLU A 30 -12.75 -3.19 -9.40
N ASN A 31 -13.26 -2.75 -10.55
CA ASN A 31 -12.68 -1.64 -11.31
C ASN A 31 -13.46 -0.36 -11.02
N PHE A 32 -12.78 0.68 -10.51
CA PHE A 32 -13.37 1.96 -10.14
C PHE A 32 -13.17 3.04 -11.21
N GLY A 33 -13.44 2.69 -12.47
CA GLY A 33 -13.23 3.56 -13.62
C GLY A 33 -11.76 3.61 -14.03
N ASN A 34 -11.42 2.89 -15.08
CA ASN A 34 -10.09 2.86 -15.69
C ASN A 34 -8.92 2.45 -14.77
N THR A 35 -9.21 1.74 -13.68
CA THR A 35 -8.23 1.23 -12.68
C THR A 35 -7.71 -0.19 -12.98
N CYS A 36 -7.96 -0.74 -14.17
CA CYS A 36 -7.53 -2.10 -14.51
C CYS A 36 -6.00 -2.28 -14.49
N TYR A 37 -5.23 -1.22 -14.78
CA TYR A 37 -3.77 -1.21 -14.65
C TYR A 37 -3.32 -1.46 -13.21
N CYS A 38 -4.05 -0.92 -12.24
CA CYS A 38 -3.80 -1.13 -10.81
C CYS A 38 -4.17 -2.55 -10.43
N ASN A 39 -5.37 -3.00 -10.84
CA ASN A 39 -5.86 -4.34 -10.53
C ASN A 39 -4.93 -5.44 -11.07
N SER A 40 -4.41 -5.31 -12.29
CA SER A 40 -3.50 -6.32 -12.86
C SER A 40 -2.18 -6.40 -12.12
N VAL A 41 -1.59 -5.27 -11.74
CA VAL A 41 -0.34 -5.22 -10.95
C VAL A 41 -0.56 -5.77 -9.54
N LEU A 42 -1.66 -5.41 -8.87
CA LEU A 42 -1.97 -5.95 -7.54
C LEU A 42 -2.14 -7.47 -7.55
N GLN A 43 -2.78 -8.02 -8.58
CA GLN A 43 -2.89 -9.48 -8.76
C GLN A 43 -1.51 -10.11 -8.95
N ALA A 44 -0.67 -9.56 -9.83
CA ALA A 44 0.68 -10.07 -10.06
C ALA A 44 1.50 -10.09 -8.75
N LEU A 45 1.47 -8.99 -7.98
CA LEU A 45 2.17 -8.89 -6.70
C LEU A 45 1.60 -9.82 -5.62
N TYR A 46 0.27 -10.01 -5.58
CA TYR A 46 -0.36 -10.93 -4.62
C TYR A 46 0.05 -12.39 -4.85
N PHE A 47 0.22 -12.80 -6.10
CA PHE A 47 0.67 -14.16 -6.43
C PHE A 47 2.19 -14.34 -6.41
N CYS A 48 2.96 -13.26 -6.24
CA CYS A 48 4.35 -13.34 -5.80
C CYS A 48 4.38 -13.71 -4.31
N ILE A 49 4.35 -15.02 -4.01
CA ILE A 49 4.23 -15.56 -2.64
C ILE A 49 5.18 -14.88 -1.64
N PRO A 50 6.49 -14.71 -1.92
CA PRO A 50 7.41 -14.08 -0.96
C PRO A 50 7.01 -12.63 -0.65
N PHE A 51 6.55 -11.88 -1.65
CA PHE A 51 6.12 -10.50 -1.47
C PHE A 51 4.82 -10.42 -0.66
N ARG A 52 3.83 -11.26 -1.00
CA ARG A 52 2.57 -11.37 -0.25
C ARG A 52 2.83 -11.69 1.21
N GLU A 53 3.65 -12.68 1.49
CA GLU A 53 3.97 -13.10 2.86
C GLU A 53 4.70 -12.00 3.64
N ALA A 54 5.64 -11.30 3.01
CA ALA A 54 6.34 -10.17 3.62
C ALA A 54 5.36 -9.04 4.01
N VAL A 55 4.47 -8.63 3.10
CA VAL A 55 3.46 -7.60 3.37
C VAL A 55 2.50 -8.03 4.49
N LEU A 56 2.00 -9.27 4.45
CA LEU A 56 1.11 -9.80 5.49
C LEU A 56 1.81 -9.95 6.85
N ASN A 57 3.11 -10.26 6.85
CA ASN A 57 3.89 -10.34 8.08
C ASN A 57 4.12 -8.95 8.69
N TRP A 58 4.53 -7.97 7.86
CA TRP A 58 4.66 -6.58 8.28
C TRP A 58 3.35 -6.07 8.89
N ALA A 59 2.20 -6.34 8.26
CA ALA A 59 0.88 -5.95 8.76
C ALA A 59 0.58 -6.49 10.18
N ARG A 60 1.06 -7.71 10.49
CA ARG A 60 0.85 -8.35 11.79
C ARG A 60 1.78 -7.83 12.89
N THR A 61 2.97 -7.36 12.52
CA THR A 61 4.02 -6.96 13.46
C THR A 61 4.11 -5.43 13.60
N ALA A 62 4.60 -4.75 12.56
CA ALA A 62 4.84 -3.31 12.54
C ALA A 62 3.58 -2.51 12.18
N GLY A 63 2.76 -3.04 11.27
CA GLY A 63 1.57 -2.34 10.76
C GLY A 63 0.44 -2.15 11.79
N LYS A 64 0.41 -2.94 12.88
CA LYS A 64 -0.66 -2.85 13.90
C LYS A 64 -0.75 -1.50 14.63
N GLY A 65 0.32 -0.72 14.64
CA GLY A 65 0.35 0.63 15.22
C GLY A 65 0.36 1.74 14.17
N ASN A 66 0.46 1.40 12.88
CA ASN A 66 0.49 2.38 11.82
C ASN A 66 -0.95 2.83 11.54
N THR A 67 -1.24 4.09 11.85
CA THR A 67 -2.54 4.74 11.62
C THR A 67 -2.47 5.78 10.50
N ASP A 68 -1.43 5.72 9.66
CA ASP A 68 -1.30 6.62 8.54
C ASP A 68 -2.34 6.26 7.48
N GLU A 69 -3.39 7.08 7.40
CA GLU A 69 -4.45 6.90 6.43
C GLU A 69 -4.00 7.10 4.98
N ASP A 70 -2.83 7.70 4.78
CA ASP A 70 -2.24 7.99 3.49
C ASP A 70 -1.10 7.03 3.12
N SER A 71 -0.79 6.04 3.98
CA SER A 71 0.23 5.03 3.70
C SER A 71 -0.20 4.08 2.60
N MET A 72 0.63 4.02 1.55
CA MET A 72 0.41 3.10 0.45
C MET A 72 0.63 1.65 0.90
N LEU A 73 1.66 1.41 1.73
CA LEU A 73 1.95 0.08 2.28
C LEU A 73 0.81 -0.44 3.16
N LEU A 74 0.25 0.40 4.04
CA LEU A 74 -0.87 0.01 4.89
C LEU A 74 -2.11 -0.33 4.05
N SER A 75 -2.42 0.47 3.03
CA SER A 75 -3.56 0.21 2.15
C SER A 75 -3.42 -1.07 1.30
N LEU A 76 -2.18 -1.40 0.91
CA LEU A 76 -1.84 -2.67 0.26
C LEU A 76 -1.98 -3.84 1.23
N ALA A 77 -1.46 -3.69 2.45
CA ALA A 77 -1.55 -4.69 3.50
C ALA A 77 -3.00 -5.01 3.88
N ASP A 78 -3.87 -3.99 3.97
CA ASP A 78 -5.30 -4.16 4.19
C ASP A 78 -5.95 -4.96 3.06
N THR A 79 -5.61 -4.61 1.81
CA THR A 79 -6.12 -5.30 0.61
C THR A 79 -5.72 -6.78 0.62
N PHE A 80 -4.44 -7.07 0.86
CA PHE A 80 -3.93 -8.44 0.90
C PHE A 80 -4.53 -9.22 2.08
N SER A 81 -4.64 -8.60 3.25
CA SER A 81 -5.22 -9.21 4.45
C SER A 81 -6.69 -9.56 4.24
N ALA A 82 -7.47 -8.65 3.62
CA ALA A 82 -8.89 -8.86 3.35
C ALA A 82 -9.14 -10.02 2.38
N ILE A 83 -8.27 -10.20 1.38
CA ILE A 83 -8.33 -11.33 0.45
C ILE A 83 -7.90 -12.62 1.16
N ASN A 84 -6.72 -12.61 1.81
CA ASN A 84 -6.11 -13.80 2.40
C ASN A 84 -6.92 -14.38 3.58
N SER A 85 -7.56 -13.52 4.38
CA SER A 85 -8.40 -13.94 5.51
C SER A 85 -9.86 -14.21 5.15
N ASN A 86 -10.22 -14.10 3.86
CA ASN A 86 -11.62 -14.25 3.46
C ASN A 86 -12.13 -15.67 3.74
N LYS A 87 -13.38 -15.79 4.18
CA LYS A 87 -14.02 -17.10 4.39
C LYS A 87 -14.37 -17.80 3.08
N LYS A 88 -14.70 -17.02 2.03
CA LYS A 88 -15.00 -17.56 0.70
C LYS A 88 -13.69 -17.81 -0.04
N LYS A 89 -13.60 -18.91 -0.78
CA LYS A 89 -12.46 -19.20 -1.66
C LYS A 89 -12.42 -18.27 -2.89
N PHE A 90 -13.58 -17.87 -3.38
CA PHE A 90 -13.75 -17.11 -4.61
C PHE A 90 -14.65 -15.90 -4.40
N GLY A 91 -14.29 -14.78 -5.02
CA GLY A 91 -15.13 -13.59 -4.97
C GLY A 91 -14.58 -12.40 -5.74
N VAL A 92 -15.13 -11.24 -5.43
CA VAL A 92 -14.65 -9.95 -5.89
C VAL A 92 -14.41 -9.08 -4.66
N TYR A 93 -13.26 -8.42 -4.61
CA TYR A 93 -12.91 -7.46 -3.56
C TYR A 93 -12.71 -6.07 -4.18
N GLY A 94 -13.20 -5.04 -3.50
CA GLY A 94 -13.06 -3.66 -3.94
C GLY A 94 -12.00 -2.91 -3.13
N PRO A 95 -10.77 -2.70 -3.65
CA PRO A 95 -9.67 -2.05 -2.92
C PRO A 95 -9.84 -0.51 -2.85
N LYS A 96 -10.96 -0.04 -2.31
CA LYS A 96 -11.34 1.39 -2.33
C LYS A 96 -10.31 2.29 -1.65
N ARG A 97 -9.83 1.88 -0.46
CA ARG A 97 -8.82 2.64 0.31
C ARG A 97 -7.53 2.81 -0.49
N LEU A 98 -7.00 1.72 -1.05
CA LEU A 98 -5.80 1.76 -1.88
C LEU A 98 -5.95 2.70 -3.08
N ILE A 99 -7.09 2.67 -3.77
CA ILE A 99 -7.35 3.57 -4.89
C ILE A 99 -7.47 5.03 -4.44
N GLN A 100 -8.07 5.28 -3.27
CA GLN A 100 -8.15 6.63 -2.69
C GLN A 100 -6.77 7.17 -2.35
N VAL A 101 -5.93 6.36 -1.67
CA VAL A 101 -4.55 6.72 -1.32
C VAL A 101 -3.71 6.98 -2.56
N LEU A 102 -3.76 6.09 -3.55
CA LEU A 102 -3.06 6.25 -4.83
C LEU A 102 -3.40 7.58 -5.51
N LYS A 103 -4.70 7.90 -5.62
CA LYS A 103 -5.17 9.15 -6.22
C LYS A 103 -4.77 10.36 -5.39
N LYS A 104 -4.77 10.26 -4.06
CA LYS A 104 -4.35 11.36 -3.20
C LYS A 104 -2.87 11.67 -3.39
N ASN A 105 -2.03 10.64 -3.35
CA ASN A 105 -0.58 10.76 -3.27
C ASN A 105 0.11 11.05 -4.61
N ASN A 106 -0.53 10.75 -5.74
CA ASN A 106 0.09 10.97 -7.04
C ASN A 106 -0.90 11.54 -8.07
N GLU A 107 -0.56 12.72 -8.58
CA GLU A 107 -1.42 13.48 -9.49
C GLU A 107 -1.65 12.78 -10.83
N ALA A 108 -0.66 12.02 -11.32
CA ALA A 108 -0.78 11.27 -12.57
C ALA A 108 -1.93 10.26 -12.51
N PHE A 109 -2.21 9.69 -11.33
CA PHE A 109 -3.24 8.68 -11.14
C PHE A 109 -4.61 9.25 -10.71
N ARG A 110 -4.75 10.57 -10.47
CA ARG A 110 -6.01 11.21 -10.02
C ARG A 110 -7.14 11.11 -11.02
N GLY A 111 -6.81 11.21 -12.30
CA GLY A 111 -7.77 11.24 -13.39
C GLY A 111 -8.53 9.93 -13.56
N PHE A 112 -9.53 9.97 -14.45
CA PHE A 112 -10.24 8.77 -14.90
C PHE A 112 -9.64 8.17 -16.18
N GLN A 113 -8.40 8.55 -16.54
CA GLN A 113 -7.72 8.00 -17.71
C GLN A 113 -7.08 6.66 -17.39
N HIS A 114 -6.92 5.79 -18.40
CA HIS A 114 -6.03 4.64 -18.28
C HIS A 114 -4.59 5.13 -18.08
N GLN A 115 -3.84 4.36 -17.30
CA GLN A 115 -2.46 4.66 -16.94
C GLN A 115 -1.58 3.47 -17.29
N ASP A 116 -0.28 3.73 -17.42
CA ASP A 116 0.69 2.66 -17.66
C ASP A 116 0.85 1.80 -16.39
N ALA A 117 0.61 0.51 -16.51
CA ALA A 117 0.76 -0.45 -15.41
C ALA A 117 2.20 -0.52 -14.90
N HIS A 118 3.19 -0.35 -15.77
CA HIS A 118 4.60 -0.34 -15.39
C HIS A 118 4.93 0.90 -14.54
N GLU A 119 4.37 2.07 -14.90
CA GLU A 119 4.53 3.29 -14.11
C GLU A 119 3.90 3.14 -12.72
N PHE A 120 2.69 2.57 -12.65
CA PHE A 120 2.06 2.27 -11.36
C PHE A 120 2.88 1.30 -10.50
N MET A 121 3.41 0.23 -11.09
CA MET A 121 4.21 -0.75 -10.35
C MET A 121 5.48 -0.12 -9.77
N ASN A 122 6.21 0.67 -10.57
CA ASN A 122 7.41 1.35 -10.10
C ASN A 122 7.09 2.35 -8.99
N TYR A 123 6.03 3.14 -9.16
CA TYR A 123 5.55 4.05 -8.12
C TYR A 123 5.23 3.30 -6.82
N LEU A 124 4.44 2.22 -6.89
CA LEU A 124 4.02 1.44 -5.73
C LEU A 124 5.22 0.86 -4.97
N LEU A 125 6.17 0.23 -5.67
CA LEU A 125 7.33 -0.40 -5.04
C LEU A 125 8.28 0.63 -4.41
N ASN A 126 8.51 1.76 -5.09
CA ASN A 126 9.32 2.84 -4.54
C ASN A 126 8.68 3.45 -3.29
N GLN A 127 7.37 3.72 -3.34
CA GLN A 127 6.62 4.27 -2.21
C GLN A 127 6.66 3.33 -0.99
N ILE A 128 6.51 2.02 -1.20
CA ILE A 128 6.67 1.02 -0.13
C ILE A 128 8.09 1.03 0.45
N GLY A 129 9.12 1.10 -0.41
CA GLY A 129 10.51 1.19 0.03
C GLY A 129 10.77 2.42 0.90
N GLU A 130 10.30 3.58 0.45
CA GLU A 130 10.43 4.84 1.20
C GLU A 130 9.70 4.81 2.55
N GLU A 131 8.50 4.22 2.62
CA GLU A 131 7.76 4.05 3.87
C GLU A 131 8.51 3.16 4.86
N LEU A 132 9.07 2.04 4.39
CA LEU A 132 9.87 1.13 5.23
C LEU A 132 11.19 1.77 5.69
N ASP A 133 11.86 2.53 4.84
CA ASP A 133 13.09 3.24 5.22
C ASP A 133 12.82 4.29 6.30
N LYS A 134 11.70 5.01 6.21
CA LYS A 134 11.25 5.97 7.23
C LYS A 134 10.93 5.29 8.56
N GLU A 135 10.27 4.12 8.53
CA GLU A 135 9.99 3.33 9.74
C GLU A 135 11.26 2.81 10.42
N ASN A 136 12.30 2.47 9.65
CA ASN A 136 13.56 1.93 10.18
C ASN A 136 14.61 3.00 10.52
N ALA A 137 14.37 4.27 10.17
CA ALA A 137 15.27 5.35 10.51
C ALA A 137 15.35 5.50 12.05
N PRO A 138 16.56 5.52 12.65
CA PRO A 138 16.69 5.78 14.08
C PRO A 138 16.09 7.14 14.40
N ASN A 139 15.12 7.17 15.31
CA ASN A 139 14.41 8.36 15.76
C ASN A 139 15.40 9.51 16.07
N ARG A 140 15.59 10.43 15.13
CA ARG A 140 16.53 11.55 15.24
C ARG A 140 15.91 12.78 15.90
N ASP A 141 14.71 12.67 16.46
CA ASP A 141 13.93 13.82 16.92
C ASP A 141 14.06 14.12 18.43
N LEU A 142 15.12 13.66 19.09
CA LEU A 142 15.41 14.01 20.51
C LEU A 142 16.70 14.78 20.76
N GLU A 143 17.49 15.14 19.73
CA GLU A 143 18.77 15.86 19.93
C GLU A 143 18.78 17.35 19.52
N GLN A 144 17.63 17.95 19.19
CA GLN A 144 17.59 19.37 18.79
C GLN A 144 16.71 20.30 19.66
N SER A 145 16.24 19.84 20.83
CA SER A 145 15.50 20.69 21.79
C SER A 145 16.25 21.00 23.10
N GLY A 146 17.51 20.58 23.26
CA GLY A 146 18.28 20.71 24.51
C GLY A 146 19.26 21.90 24.60
N ARG A 147 19.29 22.83 23.65
CA ARG A 147 20.18 24.01 23.72
C ARG A 147 19.49 25.31 23.35
N SER A 148 18.64 25.79 24.26
CA SER A 148 18.45 27.23 24.41
C SER A 148 18.05 27.54 25.85
N ASP A 149 19.02 27.48 26.76
CA ASP A 149 18.99 28.34 27.94
C ASP A 149 19.99 29.48 27.74
N SER A 150 19.47 30.67 28.01
CA SER A 150 20.01 32.00 27.81
C SER A 150 21.38 32.22 28.46
N LEU A 151 22.19 33.11 27.88
CA LEU A 151 22.88 34.20 28.60
C LEU A 151 23.74 35.07 27.65
N GLY A 152 23.57 36.39 27.77
CA GLY A 152 24.68 37.34 27.71
C GLY A 152 25.08 37.88 26.35
N GLY A 153 24.86 39.19 26.15
CA GLY A 153 25.23 39.92 24.95
C GLY A 153 26.73 40.14 24.74
N GLY A 154 27.05 40.69 23.57
CA GLY A 154 28.38 41.14 23.21
C GLY A 154 28.56 41.18 21.70
N GLY A 155 28.47 42.36 21.11
CA GLY A 155 28.69 42.58 19.68
C GLY A 155 30.06 42.09 19.23
N GLY A 156 30.09 41.34 18.14
CA GLY A 156 31.30 40.85 17.49
C GLY A 156 31.14 40.90 15.97
N ALA A 157 32.05 41.61 15.32
CA ALA A 157 32.10 41.96 13.91
C ALA A 157 31.95 40.79 12.90
N PRO A 158 31.54 41.06 11.64
CA PRO A 158 31.38 40.02 10.63
C PRO A 158 32.73 39.39 10.26
N LYS A 159 32.78 38.05 10.28
CA LYS A 159 33.92 37.27 9.78
C LYS A 159 33.91 37.26 8.25
N LYS A 160 35.04 37.66 7.66
CA LYS A 160 35.35 37.59 6.24
C LYS A 160 35.42 36.11 5.79
N THR A 161 34.69 35.78 4.74
CA THR A 161 34.81 34.57 3.93
C THR A 161 35.85 34.80 2.84
N TRP A 162 36.91 34.00 2.74
CA TRP A 162 37.66 33.70 1.50
C TRP A 162 38.57 32.48 1.74
N GLY A 163 38.72 31.63 0.71
CA GLY A 163 39.72 30.56 0.65
C GLY A 163 39.24 29.36 -0.14
#